data_AF-A0A397LH07-F1
#
_entry.id   AF-A0A397LH07-F1
#
_cell.length_a   1.000
_cell.length_b   1.000
_cell.length_c   1.000
_cell.angle_alpha   90.00
_cell.angle_beta   90.00
_cell.angle_gamma   90.00
#
_symmetry.space_group_name_H-M   'P 1'
#
loop_
_entity.id
_entity.type
_entity.pdbx_description
1 polymer ?
#
loop_
_entity_poly.entity_id
_entity_poly.type
_entity_poly.pdbx_seq_one_letter_code
_entity_poly.pdbx_strand_id
1 'polypeptide(L)' 'MFNILYHCFAMHRLCIYTQDVIFITGRSESYARDLMRDLRLLHRKDRHQLVAISEFCEYVGLPYRQVFNMINRIRDDTSM' A
#
# COMPACT_ATOMS: atom_id res chain seq x y z
N MET A 1 36.75 4.94 -11.75
CA MET A 1 35.76 6.04 -11.82
C MET A 1 34.94 5.81 -13.08
N PHE A 2 33.72 5.28 -13.12
CA PHE A 2 32.61 5.21 -12.19
C PHE A 2 32.09 3.76 -12.22
N ASN A 3 32.22 3.04 -11.12
CA ASN A 3 31.57 1.74 -10.95
C ASN A 3 30.57 1.94 -9.81
N ILE A 4 29.33 1.48 -10.02
CA ILE A 4 28.18 1.55 -9.10
C ILE A 4 27.42 2.90 -9.13
N LEU A 5 26.37 3.00 -9.95
CA LEU A 5 25.13 3.72 -9.54
C LEU A 5 23.90 3.36 -10.37
N TYR A 6 23.83 2.16 -10.95
CA TYR A 6 22.53 1.49 -11.07
C TYR A 6 22.17 0.99 -9.68
N HIS A 7 21.82 1.94 -8.81
CA HIS A 7 21.08 1.65 -7.60
C HIS A 7 19.84 0.93 -8.07
N CYS A 8 19.81 -0.39 -7.84
CA CYS A 8 18.68 -1.27 -8.11
C CYS A 8 17.40 -0.47 -7.85
N PHE A 9 16.65 -0.15 -8.91
CA PHE A 9 15.38 0.53 -8.80
C PHE A 9 14.49 -0.42 -8.00
N ALA A 10 14.49 -0.25 -6.67
CA ALA A 10 13.84 -1.15 -5.76
C ALA A 10 12.37 -1.19 -6.19
N MET A 11 11.90 -2.36 -6.60
CA MET A 11 10.56 -2.54 -7.15
C MET A 11 9.55 -2.30 -6.03
N HIS A 12 9.09 -1.06 -5.91
CA HIS A 12 8.10 -0.66 -4.92
C HIS A 12 6.69 -0.99 -5.41
N ARG A 13 5.89 -1.54 -4.49
CA ARG A 13 4.47 -1.80 -4.69
C ARG A 13 3.70 -0.51 -4.43
N LEU A 14 2.90 -0.10 -5.42
CA LEU A 14 1.92 0.99 -5.31
C LEU A 14 0.48 0.48 -5.12
N CYS A 15 0.27 -0.82 -5.31
CA CYS A 15 -1.02 -1.48 -5.16
C CYS A 15 -1.12 -2.15 -3.79
N ILE A 16 -2.34 -2.24 -3.28
CA ILE A 16 -2.62 -2.85 -1.99
C ILE A 16 -3.50 -4.10 -2.15
N TYR A 17 -3.18 -5.14 -1.39
CA TYR A 17 -3.93 -6.39 -1.35
C TYR A 17 -4.59 -6.61 0.01
N THR A 18 -5.54 -7.54 0.05
CA THR A 18 -6.22 -7.94 1.29
C THR A 18 -5.23 -8.31 2.41
N GLN A 19 -4.11 -8.97 2.08
CA GLN A 19 -3.08 -9.33 3.06
C GLN A 19 -2.39 -8.10 3.66
N ASP A 20 -2.09 -7.09 2.83
CA ASP A 20 -1.51 -5.84 3.31
C ASP A 20 -2.53 -5.11 4.21
N VAL A 21 -3.81 -5.08 3.83
CA VAL A 21 -4.90 -4.49 4.64
C VAL A 21 -5.02 -5.17 6.01
N ILE A 22 -4.98 -6.51 6.06
CA ILE A 22 -4.98 -7.27 7.33
C ILE A 22 -3.79 -6.85 8.19
N PHE A 23 -2.60 -6.80 7.60
CA PHE A 23 -1.37 -6.43 8.29
C PHE A 23 -1.41 -4.99 8.82
N ILE A 24 -1.90 -4.03 8.02
CA ILE A 24 -1.98 -2.61 8.38
C ILE A 24 -3.03 -2.38 9.48
N THR A 25 -4.20 -3.02 9.36
CA THR A 25 -5.35 -2.72 10.22
C THR A 25 -5.45 -3.63 11.45
N GLY A 26 -4.76 -4.77 11.47
CA GLY A 26 -4.88 -5.79 12.52
C GLY A 26 -6.27 -6.45 12.58
N ARG A 27 -7.07 -6.33 11.52
CA ARG A 27 -8.44 -6.86 11.44
C ARG A 27 -8.49 -8.23 10.79
N SER A 28 -9.63 -8.90 10.91
CA SER A 28 -9.85 -10.21 10.30
C SER A 28 -9.84 -10.15 8.77
N GLU A 29 -9.58 -11.30 8.13
CA GLU A 29 -9.56 -11.40 6.68
C GLU A 29 -10.92 -11.03 6.04
N SER A 30 -12.03 -11.39 6.69
CA SER A 30 -13.37 -11.01 6.22
C SER A 30 -13.54 -9.49 6.18
N TYR A 31 -13.16 -8.79 7.25
CA TYR A 31 -13.21 -7.32 7.28
C TYR A 31 -12.35 -6.71 6.16
N ALA A 32 -11.14 -7.24 5.94
CA ALA A 32 -10.27 -6.75 4.88
C ALA A 32 -10.84 -7.00 3.47
N ARG A 33 -11.53 -8.12 3.24
CA ARG A 33 -12.23 -8.38 1.97
C ARG A 33 -13.39 -7.42 1.74
N ASP A 34 -14.19 -7.16 2.77
CA ASP A 34 -15.30 -6.21 2.70
C ASP A 34 -14.77 -4.80 2.42
N LEU A 35 -13.73 -4.37 3.13
CA LEU A 35 -13.06 -3.08 2.89
C LEU A 35 -12.55 -2.95 1.45
N MET A 36 -11.90 -3.98 0.92
CA MET A 36 -11.42 -3.99 -0.47
C MET A 36 -12.55 -3.93 -1.50
N ARG A 37 -13.72 -4.49 -1.17
CA ARG A 37 -14.92 -4.38 -2.01
C ARG A 37 -15.44 -2.94 -1.99
N ASP A 38 -15.54 -2.33 -0.82
CA ASP A 38 -16.02 -0.96 -0.66
C ASP A 38 -15.11 0.04 -1.39
N LEU A 39 -13.79 -0.13 -1.28
CA LEU A 39 -12.80 0.65 -2.04
C LEU A 39 -13.03 0.56 -3.54
N ARG A 40 -13.19 -0.65 -4.09
CA ARG A 40 -13.44 -0.84 -5.53
C ARG A 40 -14.75 -0.17 -5.97
N LEU A 41 -15.80 -0.26 -5.15
CA LEU A 41 -17.09 0.37 -5.43
C LEU A 41 -16.98 1.90 -5.42
N LEU A 42 -16.32 2.47 -4.41
CA LEU A 42 -16.12 3.91 -4.28
C LEU A 42 -15.38 4.49 -5.50
N HIS A 43 -14.30 3.83 -5.92
CA HIS A 43 -13.48 4.27 -7.05
C HIS A 43 -13.99 3.76 -8.42
N ARG A 44 -15.16 3.10 -8.46
CA ARG A 44 -15.77 2.52 -9.67
C ARG A 44 -14.80 1.65 -10.49
N LYS A 45 -14.01 0.84 -9.80
CA LYS A 45 -12.94 0.02 -10.39
C LYS A 45 -13.49 -1.30 -10.92
N ASP A 46 -13.03 -1.70 -12.10
CA ASP A 46 -13.28 -3.04 -12.63
C ASP A 46 -12.50 -4.11 -11.86
N ARG A 47 -12.92 -5.38 -11.97
CA ARG A 47 -12.30 -6.50 -11.23
C ARG A 47 -10.80 -6.63 -11.50
N HIS A 48 -10.37 -6.34 -12.73
CA HIS A 48 -8.97 -6.40 -13.12
C HIS A 48 -8.16 -5.19 -12.66
N GLN A 49 -8.81 -4.10 -12.26
CA GLN A 49 -8.11 -2.91 -11.80
C GLN A 49 -7.67 -3.11 -10.35
N LEU A 50 -6.45 -2.66 -10.09
CA LEU A 50 -5.85 -2.71 -8.78
C LEU A 50 -6.27 -1.48 -7.97
N VAL A 51 -6.32 -1.66 -6.66
CA VAL A 51 -6.51 -0.57 -5.70
C VAL A 51 -5.13 -0.04 -5.32
N ALA A 52 -4.94 1.26 -5.42
CA ALA A 52 -3.70 1.93 -5.04
C ALA A 52 -3.62 2.11 -3.52
N ILE A 53 -2.39 2.17 -3.00
CA ILE A 53 -2.15 2.48 -1.58
C ILE A 53 -2.74 3.86 -1.24
N SER A 54 -2.66 4.83 -2.15
CA SER A 54 -3.25 6.16 -1.96
C SER A 54 -4.77 6.13 -1.77
N GLU A 55 -5.47 5.34 -2.58
CA GLU A 55 -6.93 5.16 -2.51
C GLU A 55 -7.34 4.54 -1.17
N PHE A 56 -6.60 3.52 -0.72
CA PHE A 56 -6.79 2.93 0.60
C PHE A 56 -6.53 3.94 1.72
N CYS A 57 -5.44 4.70 1.64
CA CYS A 57 -5.07 5.69 2.65
C CYS A 57 -6.11 6.80 2.77
N GLU A 58 -6.64 7.28 1.64
CA GLU A 58 -7.72 8.27 1.60
C GLU A 58 -8.98 7.74 2.27
N TYR A 59 -9.36 6.48 2.01
CA TYR A 59 -10.56 5.87 2.58
C TYR A 59 -10.46 5.61 4.09
N VAL A 60 -9.32 5.08 4.55
CA VAL A 60 -9.13 4.68 5.96
C VAL A 60 -8.63 5.85 6.82
N GLY A 61 -8.16 6.94 6.21
CA GLY A 61 -7.62 8.10 6.92
C GLY A 61 -6.21 7.85 7.48
N LEU A 62 -5.40 7.07 6.76
CA LEU A 62 -4.02 6.74 7.17
C LEU A 62 -2.99 7.54 6.35
N PRO A 63 -1.84 7.93 6.94
CA PRO A 63 -0.81 8.67 6.21
C PRO A 63 -0.13 7.79 5.15
N TYR A 64 -0.23 8.21 3.88
CA TYR A 64 0.30 7.48 2.73
C TYR A 64 1.76 7.04 2.91
N ARG A 65 2.63 7.95 3.36
CA ARG A 65 4.07 7.67 3.54
C ARG A 65 4.31 6.52 4.50
N GLN A 66 3.59 6.48 5.63
CA GLN A 66 3.73 5.42 6.62
C GLN A 66 3.31 4.07 6.06
N VAL A 67 2.16 4.01 5.39
CA VAL A 67 1.64 2.77 4.79
C VAL A 67 2.54 2.30 3.64
N PHE A 68 2.95 3.22 2.76
CA PHE A 68 3.86 2.93 1.66
C PHE A 68 5.18 2.37 2.17
N ASN A 69 5.78 2.99 3.20
CA ASN A 69 7.03 2.54 3.78
C ASN A 69 6.89 1.18 4.45
N MET A 70 5.76 0.92 5.12
CA MET A 70 5.49 -0.37 5.75
C MET A 70 5.35 -1.50 4.70
N ILE A 71 4.60 -1.28 3.61
CA ILE A 71 4.41 -2.25 2.53
C ILE A 71 5.72 -2.53 1.78
N ASN A 72 6.54 -1.49 1.60
CA ASN A 72 7.79 -1.55 0.84
C ASN A 72 9.03 -1.79 1.72
N ARG A 73 8.84 -1.99 3.02
CA ARG A 73 9.90 -2.20 4.02
C ARG A 73 11.00 -1.14 3.96
N ILE A 74 10.58 0.11 3.72
CA ILE A 74 11.47 1.28 3.70
C ILE A 74 11.65 1.73 5.15
N ARG A 75 12.90 1.88 5.59
CA ARG A 75 13.22 2.46 6.89
C ARG A 75 13.08 3.98 6.77
N ASP A 76 12.14 4.57 7.50
CA ASP A 76 12.13 6.02 7.70
C ASP A 76 13.24 6.36 8.70
N ASP A 77 14.41 6.70 8.19
CA ASP A 77 15.50 7.25 9.01
C ASP A 77 15.23 8.70 9.45
N THR A 78 14.04 9.24 9.15
CA THR A 78 13.64 10.64 9.43
C THR A 78 13.18 10.88 10.87
N SER A 79 13.52 9.98 11.81
CA SER A 79 13.42 10.24 13.24
C SER A 79 14.81 10.56 13.80
N MET A 80 15.38 11.69 13.37
CA MET A 80 16.45 12.42 14.06
C MET A 80 16.14 13.90 14.03
#